data_AF-A0A2V5NM26-F1
#
_entry.id   AF-A0A2V5NM26-F1
#
_cell.length_a   1.000
_cell.length_b   1.000
_cell.length_c   1.000
_cell.angle_alpha   90.00
_cell.angle_beta   90.00
_cell.angle_gamma   90.00
#
_symmetry.space_group_name_H-M   'P 1'
#
loop_
_entity.id
_entity.type
_entity.pdbx_description
1 polymer ?
#
loop_
_entity_poly.entity_id
_entity_poly.type
_entity_poly.pdbx_seq_one_letter_code
_entity_poly.pdbx_strand_id
1 'polypeptide(L)'
;MDCFYAAIEVRDRPSLRGKPVGVGGARDRRGVLTTCNYEARKFGVRSAMPTFMALQRCPNLIVLPTRFDVYRREAAVIRGILHRFASIIE
;
A
#
# COMPACT_ATOMS: atom_id res chain seq x y z
N MET A 1 3.98 -8.21 -7.57
CA MET A 1 3.97 -6.73 -7.45
C MET A 1 4.34 -6.37 -6.02
N ASP A 2 5.35 -5.53 -5.83
CA ASP A 2 5.88 -5.24 -4.50
C ASP A 2 5.15 -4.08 -3.84
N CYS A 3 4.70 -4.30 -2.60
CA CYS A 3 3.98 -3.31 -1.80
C CYS A 3 2.88 -2.55 -2.59
N PHE A 4 2.14 -3.24 -3.46
CA PHE A 4 1.40 -2.67 -4.59
C PHE A 4 0.69 -1.32 -4.34
N TYR A 5 -0.24 -1.25 -3.37
CA TYR A 5 -0.96 0.02 -3.12
C TYR A 5 -0.03 1.12 -2.59
N ALA A 6 0.87 0.80 -1.65
CA ALA A 6 1.84 1.75 -1.14
C ALA A 6 2.83 2.23 -2.23
N ALA A 7 3.21 1.36 -3.16
CA ALA A 7 4.06 1.74 -4.30
C ALA A 7 3.35 2.73 -5.23
N ILE A 8 2.06 2.53 -5.52
CA ILE A 8 1.25 3.50 -6.29
C ILE A 8 1.16 4.84 -5.57
N GLU A 9 0.90 4.84 -4.25
CA GLU A 9 0.85 6.09 -3.47
C GLU A 9 2.18 6.86 -3.49
N VAL A 10 3.32 6.18 -3.35
CA VAL A 10 4.65 6.80 -3.39
C VAL A 10 5.02 7.28 -4.80
N ARG A 11 4.60 6.56 -5.84
CA ARG A 11 4.76 6.98 -7.24
C ARG A 11 4.02 8.29 -7.51
N ASP A 12 2.73 8.34 -7.12
CA ASP A 12 1.85 9.49 -7.39
C ASP A 12 2.15 10.69 -6.48
N ARG A 13 2.81 10.46 -5.33
CA ARG A 13 3.20 11.50 -4.37
C ARG A 13 4.70 11.44 -4.09
N PRO A 14 5.55 12.11 -4.90
CA PRO A 14 7.00 12.06 -4.77
C PRO A 14 7.53 12.46 -3.38
N SER A 15 6.79 13.29 -2.64
CA SER A 15 7.12 13.71 -1.26
C SER A 15 7.08 12.58 -0.23
N LEU A 16 6.57 11.40 -0.60
CA LEU A 16 6.50 10.19 0.24
C LEU A 16 7.70 9.25 0.04
N ARG A 17 8.57 9.50 -0.95
CA ARG A 17 9.74 8.65 -1.21
C ARG A 17 10.65 8.61 0.02
N GLY A 18 11.11 7.40 0.37
CA GLY A 18 11.97 7.17 1.54
C GLY A 18 11.28 7.31 2.90
N LYS A 19 9.98 7.61 2.94
CA LYS A 19 9.21 7.70 4.19
C LYS A 19 8.45 6.41 4.48
N PRO A 20 8.20 6.05 5.75
CA PRO A 20 7.34 4.92 6.07
C PRO A 20 5.89 5.23 5.70
N VAL A 21 5.31 4.43 4.79
CA VAL A 21 3.95 4.62 4.27
C VAL A 21 3.13 3.34 4.47
N GLY A 22 1.91 3.51 4.98
CA GLY A 22 0.88 2.49 5.08
C GLY A 22 -0.38 2.93 4.34
N VAL A 23 -1.10 1.97 3.77
CA VAL A 23 -2.43 2.19 3.16
C VAL A 23 -3.43 1.35 3.93
N GLY A 24 -4.53 1.94 4.39
CA GLY A 24 -5.58 1.22 5.12
C GLY A 24 -6.52 2.12 5.90
N GLY A 25 -7.26 1.52 6.83
CA GLY A 25 -8.21 2.23 7.68
C GLY A 25 -7.52 3.15 8.68
N ALA A 26 -8.14 4.31 8.97
CA ALA A 26 -7.63 5.27 9.94
C ALA A 26 -7.73 4.76 11.40
N ARG A 27 -6.88 5.31 12.28
CA ARG A 27 -6.74 4.88 13.69
C ARG A 27 -8.04 5.06 14.50
N ASP A 28 -8.74 6.15 14.25
CA ASP A 28 -9.98 6.56 14.91
C ASP A 28 -11.17 5.63 14.63
N ARG A 29 -11.11 4.83 13.56
CA ARG A 29 -12.18 3.91 13.15
C ARG A 29 -11.85 2.43 13.39
N ARG A 30 -10.95 2.12 14.34
CA ARG A 30 -10.39 0.76 14.54
C ARG A 30 -9.84 0.16 13.22
N GLY A 31 -9.23 1.01 12.40
CA GLY A 31 -8.72 0.62 11.10
C GLY A 31 -7.59 -0.39 11.16
N VAL A 32 -7.40 -1.08 10.04
CA VAL A 32 -6.33 -2.06 9.81
C VAL A 32 -5.59 -1.65 8.54
N LEU A 33 -4.27 -1.85 8.52
CA LEU A 33 -3.44 -1.64 7.34
C LEU A 33 -3.70 -2.72 6.29
N THR A 34 -4.03 -2.30 5.08
CA THR A 34 -4.12 -3.17 3.90
C THR A 34 -2.71 -3.54 3.40
N THR A 35 -1.80 -2.57 3.39
CA THR A 35 -0.39 -2.80 3.04
C THR A 35 0.50 -1.70 3.60
N CYS A 36 1.82 -1.91 3.54
CA CYS A 36 2.84 -0.92 3.88
C CYS A 36 4.11 -1.12 3.03
N ASN A 37 4.88 -0.05 2.81
CA ASN A 37 6.14 -0.07 2.07
C ASN A 37 7.29 -0.66 2.89
N TYR A 38 8.44 -0.86 2.23
CA TYR A 38 9.62 -1.44 2.86
C TYR A 38 10.16 -0.59 4.02
N GLU A 39 10.09 0.73 3.90
CA GLU A 39 10.48 1.68 4.94
C GLU A 39 9.69 1.46 6.22
N ALA A 40 8.37 1.28 6.13
CA ALA A 40 7.54 0.93 7.28
C ALA A 40 7.83 -0.50 7.79
N ARG A 41 8.10 -1.46 6.90
CA ARG A 41 8.39 -2.85 7.27
C ARG A 41 9.66 -3.01 8.11
N LYS A 42 10.63 -2.09 7.99
CA LYS A 42 11.84 -2.04 8.84
C LYS A 42 11.50 -1.86 10.32
N PHE A 43 10.41 -1.16 10.62
CA PHE A 43 9.90 -0.96 11.99
C PHE A 43 8.97 -2.10 12.46
N GLY A 44 8.92 -3.22 11.72
CA GLY A 44 8.04 -4.34 12.05
C GLY A 44 6.57 -4.09 11.75
N VAL A 45 6.23 -3.04 10.98
CA VAL A 45 4.88 -2.83 10.43
C VAL A 45 4.61 -3.87 9.33
N ARG A 46 3.37 -4.36 9.26
CA ARG A 46 2.93 -5.43 8.36
C ARG A 46 1.49 -5.18 7.88
N SER A 47 1.11 -5.83 6.79
CA SER A 47 -0.29 -5.92 6.37
C SER A 47 -1.15 -6.62 7.44
N ALA A 48 -2.45 -6.34 7.44
CA ALA A 48 -3.42 -6.82 8.43
C ALA A 48 -3.15 -6.36 9.88
N MET A 49 -2.18 -5.47 10.09
CA MET A 49 -1.92 -4.88 11.40
C MET A 49 -2.92 -3.77 11.71
N PRO A 50 -3.57 -3.80 12.89
CA PRO A 50 -4.32 -2.67 13.41
C PRO A 50 -3.51 -1.38 13.37
N THR A 51 -4.12 -0.32 12.83
CA THR A 51 -3.44 0.95 12.55
C THR A 51 -2.87 1.58 13.82
N PHE A 52 -3.51 1.40 14.97
CA PHE A 52 -2.99 1.88 16.25
C PHE A 52 -1.66 1.18 16.63
N MET A 53 -1.55 -0.13 16.44
CA MET A 53 -0.30 -0.87 16.69
C MET A 53 0.79 -0.49 15.70
N ALA A 54 0.42 -0.26 14.44
CA ALA A 54 1.37 0.18 13.43
C ALA A 54 2.00 1.54 13.79
N LEU A 55 1.17 2.48 14.30
CA LEU A 55 1.63 3.78 14.78
C LEU A 55 2.45 3.69 16.08
N GLN A 56 2.17 2.72 16.95
CA GLN A 56 3.02 2.46 18.13
C GLN A 56 4.42 1.97 17.72
N ARG A 57 4.51 1.12 16.68
CA ARG A 57 5.80 0.61 16.16
C ARG A 57 6.56 1.64 15.34
N CYS A 58 5.85 2.46 14.58
CA CYS A 58 6.40 3.49 13.73
C CYS A 58 5.61 4.79 13.93
N PRO A 59 5.99 5.65 14.90
CA PRO A 59 5.28 6.88 15.20
C PRO A 59 5.19 7.85 14.02
N ASN A 60 6.17 7.80 13.12
CA ASN A 60 6.25 8.63 11.91
C ASN A 60 5.55 8.00 10.69
N LEU A 61 4.79 6.90 10.88
CA LEU A 61 4.10 6.22 9.79
C LEU A 61 3.02 7.11 9.16
N ILE A 62 3.13 7.32 7.86
CA ILE A 62 2.12 8.03 7.08
C ILE A 62 1.04 7.03 6.66
N VAL A 63 -0.15 7.15 7.22
CA VAL A 63 -1.30 6.29 6.89
C VAL A 63 -2.20 7.00 5.89
N LEU A 64 -2.37 6.41 4.71
CA LEU A 64 -3.22 6.93 3.64
C LEU A 64 -4.52 6.12 3.51
N PRO A 65 -5.63 6.77 3.16
CA PRO A 65 -6.87 6.06 2.82
C PRO A 65 -6.70 5.29 1.51
N THR A 66 -7.51 4.25 1.32
CA THR A 66 -7.51 3.45 0.10
C THR A 66 -8.09 4.22 -1.09
N ARG A 67 -7.38 4.21 -2.23
CA ARG A 67 -7.85 4.71 -3.53
C ARG A 67 -8.16 3.56 -4.48
N PHE A 68 -9.15 2.72 -4.14
CA PHE A 68 -9.42 1.46 -4.86
C PHE A 68 -9.61 1.62 -6.37
N ASP A 69 -10.23 2.71 -6.84
CA ASP A 69 -10.44 2.93 -8.27
C ASP A 69 -9.11 3.10 -9.02
N VAL A 70 -8.15 3.81 -8.42
CA VAL A 70 -6.78 3.95 -8.96
C VAL A 70 -6.11 2.58 -8.99
N TYR A 71 -6.19 1.81 -7.89
CA TYR A 71 -5.53 0.52 -7.81
C TYR A 71 -6.09 -0.49 -8.82
N ARG A 72 -7.41 -0.51 -9.03
CA ARG A 72 -8.06 -1.35 -10.04
C ARG A 72 -7.61 -0.97 -11.45
N ARG A 73 -7.52 0.33 -11.76
CA ARG A 73 -7.02 0.81 -13.06
C ARG A 73 -5.59 0.35 -13.32
N GLU A 74 -4.69 0.53 -12.35
CA GLU A 74 -3.28 0.11 -12.50
C GLU A 74 -3.16 -1.41 -12.64
N ALA A 75 -3.94 -2.18 -11.88
CA ALA A 75 -3.97 -3.63 -12.02
C ALA A 75 -4.47 -4.08 -13.40
N ALA A 76 -5.44 -3.38 -13.99
CA ALA A 76 -5.94 -3.67 -15.34
C ALA A 76 -4.86 -3.42 -16.41
N VAL A 77 -4.07 -2.35 -16.28
CA VAL A 77 -2.92 -2.10 -17.16
C VAL A 77 -1.91 -3.25 -17.11
N ILE A 78 -1.60 -3.73 -15.89
CA ILE A 78 -0.68 -4.86 -15.69
C ILE A 78 -1.24 -6.16 -16.28
N ARG A 79 -2.53 -6.46 -16.05
CA ARG A 79 -3.18 -7.62 -16.68
C ARG A 79 -3.15 -7.52 -18.21
N GLY A 80 -3.40 -6.33 -18.78
CA GLY A 80 -3.31 -6.11 -20.22
C GLY A 80 -1.92 -6.38 -20.79
N ILE A 81 -0.86 -6.01 -20.07
CA ILE A 81 0.53 -6.32 -20.42
C ILE A 81 0.76 -7.83 -20.43
N LEU A 82 0.29 -8.54 -19.40
CA LEU A 82 0.45 -9.99 -19.29
C LEU A 82 -0.32 -10.73 -20.39
N HIS A 83 -1.51 -10.24 -20.78
CA HIS A 83 -2.33 -10.83 -21.84
C HIS A 83 -1.68 -10.84 -23.23
N ARG A 84 -0.62 -10.04 -23.44
CA ARG A 84 0.18 -10.09 -24.66
C ARG A 84 1.02 -11.36 -24.78
N PHE A 85 1.24 -12.06 -23.67
CA PHE A 85 2.10 -13.25 -23.60
C PHE A 85 1.33 -14.54 -23.35
N ALA A 86 0.13 -14.46 -22.76
CA ALA A 86 -0.73 -15.61 -22.52
C ALA A 86 -2.20 -15.22 -22.60
N SER A 87 -3.02 -16.07 -23.21
CA SER A 87 -4.47 -15.90 -23.28
C SER A 87 -5.19 -16.23 -21.97
N ILE A 88 -4.58 -17.06 -21.11
CA ILE A 88 -5.13 -17.49 -19.81
C ILE A 88 -4.26 -16.94 -18.68
N ILE A 89 -4.86 -16.17 -17.77
CA ILE A 89 -4.18 -15.49 -16.65
C ILE A 89 -5.11 -15.50 -15.42
N GLU A 90 -4.60 -15.95 -14.28
CA GLU A 90 -5.32 -15.99 -12.98
C GLU A 90 -4.85 -14.87 -12.04
#